data_AF-A0A4W2I456-F1
#
_entry.id   AF-A0A4W2I456-F1
#
_cell.length_a   1.000
_cell.length_b   1.000
_cell.length_c   1.000
_cell.angle_alpha   90.00
_cell.angle_beta   90.00
_cell.angle_gamma   90.00
#
_symmetry.space_group_name_H-M   'P 1'
#
loop_
_entity.id
_entity.type
_entity.pdbx_description
1 polymer ?
#
loop_
_entity_poly.entity_id
_entity_poly.type
_entity_poly.pdbx_seq_one_letter_code
_entity_poly.pdbx_strand_id
1 'polypeptide(L)'
;MSALLSLQLSTAREGERVQERRGAQDPRDFFAGPQPGRRCPRPPESPAPAPLLHTVWRRPRGRPATLDGMPAAMLPYACVLVLLGARTSEAAGMAGAGHLHWEPSCQQPLPNRALVTALLPPRLDGPWISTGCEVRPGPEFLIRSYTFYPNRLFRAYQFFYRDPSCSEPTHSLLIKGRVRLRRASWVTRGATEADYHLHKVGVVFHSRRALLDLARRLDHSKAGGDCAHRLPPARAWLPGALYELLGAGAERDCAAALGFTMHELSLVRVQRRLQPEPRAAPRLVEELYLGDIHTERAERRHYRPTGYQRPLQSALHHAHPCPACSLIARSDEHHPPVLPPQAALPLRLGGHWVSPGCEVRPAVLFLTRLFTFHGHNRSWEGYYHHFSDPTCRQPTFTVYAAGHYTKGTPSVKVRGGTELVFQVTRARVTPMDRVTTAMLNFSEPSTCGGPGAWALGAERDITATNGCLPLGIRLPHVEYELFRMERDPLGQSLLFIGQRPTDGSSPDTPEKRPTSYQAPLVLCDSVTWDFSPQHGARLQTPVRGGTPCPHVAPLPVLLLVLRPAFFQWL
;
A
#
# COMPACT_ATOMS: atom_id res chain seq x y z
N MET A 1 0.51 24.10 -23.78
CA MET A 1 -0.22 23.85 -25.04
C MET A 1 -1.60 23.28 -24.73
N SER A 2 -2.60 24.15 -24.61
CA SER A 2 -4.02 23.75 -24.63
C SER A 2 -4.48 23.62 -26.08
N ALA A 3 -5.26 22.58 -26.39
CA ALA A 3 -6.23 22.62 -27.48
C ALA A 3 -7.38 21.66 -27.13
N LEU A 4 -8.47 22.25 -26.67
CA LEU A 4 -9.83 21.75 -26.87
C LEU A 4 -10.22 22.03 -28.32
N LEU A 5 -10.79 21.06 -29.02
CA LEU A 5 -11.71 21.30 -30.13
C LEU A 5 -12.57 20.06 -30.37
N SER A 6 -13.83 20.16 -29.97
CA SER A 6 -14.93 19.39 -30.55
C SER A 6 -15.56 20.25 -31.64
N LEU A 7 -15.69 19.71 -32.85
CA LEU A 7 -16.76 20.07 -33.79
C LEU A 7 -16.89 18.96 -34.84
N GLN A 8 -18.13 18.49 -34.98
CA GLN A 8 -18.62 17.65 -36.05
C GLN A 8 -18.47 18.36 -37.40
N LEU A 9 -18.32 17.59 -38.48
CA LEU A 9 -18.89 17.94 -39.78
C LEU A 9 -19.28 16.66 -40.54
N SER A 10 -20.59 16.57 -40.75
CA SER A 10 -21.28 15.75 -41.74
C SER A 10 -20.98 16.26 -43.15
N THR A 11 -20.80 15.35 -44.11
CA THR A 11 -21.21 15.58 -45.50
C THR A 11 -22.00 14.37 -45.99
N ALA A 12 -23.22 14.66 -46.42
CA ALA A 12 -24.14 13.77 -47.11
C ALA A 12 -23.81 13.71 -48.62
N ARG A 13 -24.18 12.60 -49.27
CA ARG A 13 -24.80 12.65 -50.61
C ARG A 13 -25.66 11.41 -50.87
N GLU A 14 -26.85 11.67 -51.41
CA GLU A 14 -27.92 10.77 -51.85
C GLU A 14 -27.46 9.77 -52.92
N GLY A 15 -27.97 8.53 -52.89
CA GLY A 15 -29.09 8.02 -53.71
C GLY A 15 -28.64 6.61 -54.17
N GLU A 16 -29.42 5.56 -54.32
CA GLU A 16 -30.80 5.39 -54.76
C GLU A 16 -31.24 3.95 -54.40
N ARG A 17 -32.56 3.71 -54.42
CA ARG A 17 -33.23 2.41 -54.26
C ARG A 17 -32.69 1.34 -55.22
N VAL A 18 -32.73 0.06 -54.81
CA VAL A 18 -33.65 -0.98 -55.32
C VAL A 18 -33.47 -2.26 -54.49
N GLN A 19 -34.56 -3.01 -54.45
CA GLN A 19 -35.01 -4.02 -53.51
C GLN A 19 -34.88 -5.40 -54.15
N GLU A 20 -34.31 -6.39 -53.44
CA GLU A 20 -34.77 -7.77 -53.64
C GLU A 20 -34.49 -8.69 -52.43
N ARG A 21 -35.43 -9.60 -52.24
CA ARG A 21 -35.69 -10.46 -51.08
C ARG A 21 -35.66 -11.91 -51.55
N ARG A 22 -35.35 -12.84 -50.63
CA ARG A 22 -35.54 -14.32 -50.68
C ARG A 22 -34.49 -15.09 -51.50
N GLY A 23 -34.07 -16.31 -51.17
CA GLY A 23 -34.45 -17.29 -50.15
C GLY A 23 -33.32 -18.34 -50.04
N ALA A 24 -33.12 -18.93 -48.85
CA ALA A 24 -33.39 -20.36 -48.55
C ALA A 24 -32.56 -21.38 -49.38
N GLN A 25 -31.64 -22.11 -48.73
CA GLN A 25 -31.69 -23.56 -48.46
C GLN A 25 -30.32 -24.15 -48.04
N ASP A 26 -30.42 -25.19 -47.22
CA ASP A 26 -29.41 -25.93 -46.45
C ASP A 26 -29.04 -27.28 -47.18
N PRO A 27 -28.40 -28.30 -46.57
CA PRO A 27 -26.96 -28.65 -46.52
C PRO A 27 -26.61 -30.04 -47.14
N ARG A 28 -25.41 -30.59 -46.79
CA ARG A 28 -24.92 -32.01 -46.72
C ARG A 28 -23.59 -32.21 -47.48
N ASP A 29 -22.65 -33.14 -47.18
CA ASP A 29 -22.23 -34.00 -46.06
C ASP A 29 -20.93 -34.75 -46.50
N PHE A 30 -20.03 -35.10 -45.56
CA PHE A 30 -19.12 -36.30 -45.47
C PHE A 30 -18.14 -36.69 -46.65
N PHE A 31 -16.92 -37.27 -46.50
CA PHE A 31 -16.44 -38.44 -45.72
C PHE A 31 -14.87 -38.53 -45.62
N ALA A 32 -14.39 -39.15 -44.53
CA ALA A 32 -13.15 -39.89 -44.12
C ALA A 32 -11.79 -40.01 -44.90
N GLY A 33 -10.70 -40.20 -44.11
CA GLY A 33 -9.30 -40.61 -44.48
C GLY A 33 -9.11 -42.14 -44.76
N PRO A 34 -7.95 -42.84 -44.53
CA PRO A 34 -6.69 -42.52 -43.80
C PRO A 34 -5.32 -42.99 -44.44
N GLN A 35 -4.20 -42.86 -43.69
CA GLN A 35 -2.77 -43.30 -43.85
C GLN A 35 -2.53 -44.85 -43.84
N PRO A 36 -1.32 -45.50 -44.07
CA PRO A 36 0.03 -45.22 -43.46
C PRO A 36 1.35 -45.77 -44.16
N GLY A 37 2.54 -45.61 -43.53
CA GLY A 37 3.72 -46.50 -43.76
C GLY A 37 5.12 -45.95 -43.40
N ARG A 38 5.85 -46.65 -42.48
CA ARG A 38 7.20 -46.35 -41.91
C ARG A 38 8.35 -47.14 -42.60
N ARG A 39 9.62 -46.66 -42.56
CA ARG A 39 10.86 -47.41 -42.14
C ARG A 39 12.20 -46.65 -42.40
N CYS A 40 13.17 -46.83 -41.48
CA CYS A 40 14.65 -46.67 -41.56
C CYS A 40 15.27 -47.92 -40.85
N PRO A 41 16.60 -48.26 -40.82
CA PRO A 41 17.83 -47.42 -40.96
C PRO A 41 19.17 -48.06 -41.52
N ARG A 42 20.25 -47.21 -41.60
CA ARG A 42 21.71 -47.43 -41.25
C ARG A 42 22.82 -47.72 -42.33
N PRO A 43 24.15 -47.49 -42.05
CA PRO A 43 25.12 -46.55 -42.72
C PRO A 43 26.37 -47.30 -43.32
N PRO A 44 27.65 -46.80 -43.44
CA PRO A 44 28.29 -45.45 -43.35
C PRO A 44 29.25 -45.12 -44.54
N GLU A 45 29.82 -43.90 -44.60
CA GLU A 45 31.24 -43.64 -44.97
C GLU A 45 31.60 -42.13 -44.85
N SER A 46 32.83 -41.84 -44.47
CA SER A 46 33.50 -40.51 -44.44
C SER A 46 34.82 -40.65 -45.23
N PRO A 47 35.38 -39.61 -45.89
CA PRO A 47 36.21 -38.62 -45.16
C PRO A 47 36.38 -37.19 -45.77
N ALA A 48 36.67 -36.22 -44.87
CA ALA A 48 37.61 -35.06 -44.95
C ALA A 48 37.52 -34.00 -46.10
N PRO A 49 38.30 -32.86 -46.06
CA PRO A 49 37.88 -31.60 -45.41
C PRO A 49 38.03 -30.29 -46.26
N ALA A 50 37.49 -29.18 -45.69
CA ALA A 50 37.67 -27.73 -45.98
C ALA A 50 37.02 -27.14 -47.27
N PRO A 51 36.74 -25.81 -47.41
CA PRO A 51 37.10 -24.63 -46.60
C PRO A 51 35.95 -23.61 -46.33
N LEU A 52 36.31 -22.49 -45.66
CA LEU A 52 35.49 -21.32 -45.31
C LEU A 52 35.24 -20.37 -46.52
N LEU A 53 34.01 -19.85 -46.66
CA LEU A 53 33.64 -18.40 -46.73
C LEU A 53 32.22 -18.18 -47.28
N HIS A 54 31.50 -17.30 -46.59
CA HIS A 54 30.29 -16.50 -46.92
C HIS A 54 29.40 -16.87 -48.12
N THR A 55 28.09 -17.07 -47.84
CA THR A 55 27.01 -16.17 -48.33
C THR A 55 25.64 -16.48 -47.71
N VAL A 56 25.11 -15.46 -47.02
CA VAL A 56 23.72 -14.94 -47.00
C VAL A 56 22.57 -15.93 -47.27
N TRP A 57 21.76 -16.21 -46.24
CA TRP A 57 20.33 -16.50 -46.40
C TRP A 57 19.46 -15.75 -45.37
N ARG A 58 18.32 -15.29 -45.88
CA ARG A 58 17.42 -14.25 -45.36
C ARG A 58 16.70 -14.61 -44.05
N ARG A 59 16.62 -13.63 -43.14
CA ARG A 59 15.71 -13.60 -41.98
C ARG A 59 14.24 -13.45 -42.40
N PRO A 60 13.29 -14.16 -41.77
CA PRO A 60 11.89 -13.77 -41.78
C PRO A 60 11.71 -12.50 -40.93
N ARG A 61 11.02 -11.50 -41.48
CA ARG A 61 10.65 -10.25 -40.80
C ARG A 61 9.58 -10.53 -39.73
N GLY A 62 10.00 -10.68 -38.48
CA GLY A 62 9.15 -10.49 -37.29
C GLY A 62 9.51 -9.15 -36.62
N ARG A 63 8.52 -8.29 -36.40
CA ARG A 63 8.69 -6.97 -35.76
C ARG A 63 9.19 -7.12 -34.32
N PRO A 64 10.11 -6.25 -33.84
CA PRO A 64 10.51 -6.22 -32.44
C PRO A 64 9.35 -5.71 -31.58
N ALA A 65 9.13 -6.40 -30.45
CA ALA A 65 8.16 -6.02 -29.43
C ALA A 65 8.45 -4.61 -28.92
N THR A 66 7.44 -3.76 -28.97
CA THR A 66 7.48 -2.36 -28.52
C THR A 66 7.51 -2.28 -27.00
N LEU A 67 8.17 -1.23 -26.53
CA LEU A 67 8.40 -0.88 -25.13
C LEU A 67 7.16 -0.13 -24.59
N ASP A 68 5.99 -0.79 -24.57
CA ASP A 68 4.73 -0.15 -24.21
C ASP A 68 4.23 -0.64 -22.84
N GLY A 69 4.24 0.27 -21.87
CA GLY A 69 3.74 0.01 -20.51
C GLY A 69 3.89 1.18 -19.54
N MET A 70 3.92 2.42 -20.05
CA MET A 70 3.93 3.64 -19.23
C MET A 70 2.78 4.54 -19.69
N PRO A 71 1.90 5.06 -18.81
CA PRO A 71 0.93 6.08 -19.19
C PRO A 71 1.68 7.33 -19.66
N ALA A 72 1.35 7.79 -20.88
CA ALA A 72 2.04 8.88 -21.58
C ALA A 72 2.07 10.23 -20.82
N ALA A 73 1.22 10.38 -19.79
CA ALA A 73 1.16 11.58 -18.95
C ALA A 73 2.38 11.78 -18.03
N MET A 74 3.22 10.76 -17.81
CA MET A 74 4.31 10.79 -16.81
C MET A 74 5.73 10.63 -17.39
N LEU A 75 5.86 10.47 -18.71
CA LEU A 75 7.14 10.47 -19.41
C LEU A 75 8.02 11.71 -19.14
N PRO A 76 7.49 12.95 -19.02
CA PRO A 76 8.37 14.09 -18.73
C PRO A 76 8.94 14.09 -17.30
N TYR A 77 8.24 13.55 -16.29
CA TYR A 77 8.76 13.49 -14.91
C TYR A 77 9.83 12.42 -14.74
N ALA A 78 9.67 11.27 -15.41
CA ALA A 78 10.68 10.23 -15.40
C ALA A 78 11.95 10.70 -16.15
N CYS A 79 11.82 11.32 -17.33
CA CYS A 79 12.99 11.75 -18.12
C CYS A 79 13.79 12.88 -17.46
N VAL A 80 13.15 13.88 -16.85
CA VAL A 80 13.85 15.03 -16.25
C VAL A 80 14.61 14.63 -14.97
N LEU A 81 14.05 13.74 -14.14
CA LEU A 81 14.74 13.21 -12.96
C LEU A 81 15.84 12.19 -13.32
N VAL A 82 15.71 11.48 -14.43
CA VAL A 82 16.65 10.44 -14.88
C VAL A 82 17.88 11.03 -15.59
N LEU A 83 17.74 12.10 -16.38
CA LEU A 83 18.86 12.67 -17.15
C LEU A 83 19.83 13.51 -16.31
N LEU A 84 19.40 14.06 -15.17
CA LEU A 84 20.24 14.90 -14.30
C LEU A 84 20.91 14.11 -13.15
N GLY A 85 20.40 12.92 -12.81
CA GLY A 85 21.01 12.04 -11.80
C GLY A 85 22.31 11.36 -12.24
N ALA A 86 22.64 11.38 -13.53
CA ALA A 86 23.86 10.76 -14.07
C ALA A 86 25.09 11.68 -14.05
N ARG A 87 24.95 12.95 -13.62
CA ARG A 87 26.05 13.93 -13.57
C ARG A 87 25.97 14.82 -12.33
N THR A 88 26.06 14.22 -11.14
CA THR A 88 26.50 14.97 -9.96
C THR A 88 27.52 14.13 -9.20
N SER A 89 28.79 14.44 -9.42
CA SER A 89 29.89 14.05 -8.53
C SER A 89 29.72 14.79 -7.22
N GLU A 90 29.97 14.09 -6.11
CA GLU A 90 30.01 14.61 -4.75
C GLU A 90 30.75 15.96 -4.67
N ALA A 91 30.03 16.97 -4.19
CA ALA A 91 30.63 18.12 -3.53
C ALA A 91 29.82 18.35 -2.26
N ALA A 92 30.34 17.83 -1.14
CA ALA A 92 29.85 18.13 0.19
C ALA A 92 30.09 19.62 0.48
N GLY A 93 29.12 20.45 0.15
CA GLY A 93 29.04 21.85 0.54
C GLY A 93 28.16 21.98 1.79
N MET A 94 28.81 22.25 2.92
CA MET A 94 28.18 22.53 4.20
C MET A 94 27.43 23.87 4.11
N ALA A 95 26.15 23.85 3.74
CA ALA A 95 25.29 25.02 3.74
C ALA A 95 24.42 25.00 5.00
N GLY A 96 24.60 26.03 5.83
CA GLY A 96 23.99 26.17 7.15
C GLY A 96 22.46 26.07 7.13
N ALA A 97 21.95 25.34 8.12
CA ALA A 97 20.53 25.26 8.42
C ALA A 97 20.00 26.64 8.84
N GLY A 98 19.41 27.37 7.89
CA GLY A 98 18.55 28.50 8.20
C GLY A 98 17.24 27.97 8.79
N HIS A 99 17.06 28.14 10.10
CA HIS A 99 15.80 27.89 10.78
C HIS A 99 14.73 28.81 10.19
N LEU A 100 13.78 28.25 9.44
CA LEU A 100 12.57 28.96 9.07
C LEU A 100 11.67 29.04 10.32
N HIS A 101 11.34 30.27 10.68
CA HIS A 101 10.63 30.63 11.89
C HIS A 101 9.11 30.47 11.68
N TRP A 102 8.55 29.42 12.30
CA TRP A 102 7.15 29.15 12.65
C TRP A 102 6.73 27.73 12.23
N GLU A 103 7.20 26.72 12.97
CA GLU A 103 6.75 25.33 12.82
C GLU A 103 6.02 24.89 14.10
N PRO A 104 4.76 24.43 14.00
CA PRO A 104 4.04 23.84 15.12
C PRO A 104 4.86 22.70 15.73
N SER A 105 4.86 22.59 17.06
CA SER A 105 5.62 21.65 17.90
C SER A 105 5.45 20.14 17.55
N CYS A 106 4.58 19.80 16.61
CA CYS A 106 4.40 18.46 16.04
C CYS A 106 5.36 18.13 14.87
N GLN A 107 6.19 19.09 14.42
CA GLN A 107 7.10 18.94 13.27
C GLN A 107 8.41 18.19 13.60
N GLN A 108 8.69 17.86 14.86
CA GLN A 108 9.67 16.81 15.10
C GLN A 108 8.96 15.47 14.91
N PRO A 109 9.20 14.71 13.82
CA PRO A 109 8.94 13.28 13.88
C PRO A 109 9.58 12.81 15.17
N LEU A 110 8.79 12.21 16.07
CA LEU A 110 9.17 11.74 17.41
C LEU A 110 10.69 11.77 17.64
N PRO A 111 11.21 12.44 18.69
CA PRO A 111 12.66 12.66 18.89
C PRO A 111 13.53 11.38 18.94
N ASN A 112 12.94 10.19 18.82
CA ASN A 112 13.63 9.02 18.31
C ASN A 112 13.39 8.85 16.81
N ARG A 113 14.33 9.37 16.01
CA ARG A 113 14.66 8.83 14.69
C ARG A 113 15.08 7.38 14.91
N ALA A 114 14.11 6.48 15.15
CA ALA A 114 14.34 5.06 15.29
C ALA A 114 15.26 4.69 14.13
N LEU A 115 16.44 4.16 14.44
CA LEU A 115 17.45 3.92 13.43
C LEU A 115 16.86 2.97 12.38
N VAL A 116 16.35 3.54 11.28
CA VAL A 116 15.76 2.77 10.19
C VAL A 116 16.89 2.45 9.23
N THR A 117 17.22 1.18 9.12
CA THR A 117 18.25 0.70 8.21
C THR A 117 17.62 -0.22 7.18
N ALA A 118 17.70 0.17 5.90
CA ALA A 118 17.35 -0.70 4.80
C ALA A 118 18.48 -1.71 4.54
N LEU A 119 18.14 -2.97 4.31
CA LEU A 119 19.11 -4.00 3.94
C LEU A 119 19.13 -4.15 2.41
N LEU A 120 20.29 -3.93 1.79
CA LEU A 120 20.50 -4.04 0.36
C LEU A 120 21.76 -4.88 0.06
N PRO A 121 21.65 -6.07 -0.57
CA PRO A 121 20.40 -6.75 -0.92
C PRO A 121 19.63 -7.21 0.33
N PRO A 122 18.28 -7.31 0.25
CA PRO A 122 17.47 -7.75 1.38
C PRO A 122 17.67 -9.23 1.68
N ARG A 123 17.70 -9.60 2.95
CA ARG A 123 17.65 -10.99 3.40
C ARG A 123 16.21 -11.36 3.74
N LEU A 124 15.61 -12.24 2.94
CA LEU A 124 14.21 -12.63 3.10
C LEU A 124 14.01 -13.83 4.04
N ASP A 125 15.06 -14.58 4.37
CA ASP A 125 14.96 -15.85 5.11
C ASP A 125 14.13 -15.74 6.39
N GLY A 126 13.20 -16.67 6.56
CA GLY A 126 12.38 -16.79 7.76
C GLY A 126 10.90 -16.45 7.58
N PRO A 127 10.14 -16.50 8.69
CA PRO A 127 8.70 -16.24 8.71
C PRO A 127 8.38 -14.74 8.82
N TRP A 128 7.45 -14.27 7.98
CA TRP A 128 6.93 -12.91 7.91
C TRP A 128 5.41 -12.92 7.99
N ILE A 129 4.84 -12.13 8.88
CA ILE A 129 3.41 -12.15 9.19
C ILE A 129 2.81 -10.74 9.17
N SER A 130 1.53 -10.65 8.85
CA SER A 130 0.75 -9.45 9.13
C SER A 130 0.67 -9.22 10.64
N THR A 131 0.52 -7.97 11.07
CA THR A 131 0.33 -7.60 12.48
C THR A 131 -1.14 -7.39 12.85
N GLY A 132 -2.06 -7.61 11.91
CA GLY A 132 -3.50 -7.46 12.08
C GLY A 132 -4.24 -7.69 10.75
N CYS A 133 -5.55 -7.40 10.73
CA CYS A 133 -6.38 -7.51 9.54
C CYS A 133 -5.99 -6.43 8.50
N GLU A 134 -5.76 -6.83 7.26
CA GLU A 134 -5.43 -5.93 6.15
C GLU A 134 -6.66 -5.70 5.26
N VAL A 135 -6.79 -4.49 4.71
CA VAL A 135 -7.79 -4.17 3.68
C VAL A 135 -7.06 -3.83 2.38
N ARG A 136 -7.13 -4.74 1.41
CA ARG A 136 -6.58 -4.55 0.07
C ARG A 136 -7.63 -3.97 -0.87
N PRO A 137 -7.22 -3.32 -1.99
CA PRO A 137 -8.17 -2.84 -2.98
C PRO A 137 -9.16 -3.93 -3.41
N GLY A 138 -10.37 -3.58 -3.85
CA GLY A 138 -11.35 -4.55 -4.34
C GLY A 138 -12.72 -4.55 -3.65
N PRO A 139 -12.89 -4.16 -2.37
CA PRO A 139 -12.03 -4.43 -1.22
C PRO A 139 -11.82 -5.92 -0.95
N GLU A 140 -10.69 -6.27 -0.34
CA GLU A 140 -10.38 -7.63 0.14
C GLU A 140 -9.86 -7.57 1.58
N PHE A 141 -10.48 -8.32 2.49
CA PHE A 141 -10.02 -8.45 3.88
C PHE A 141 -9.15 -9.69 4.01
N LEU A 142 -7.92 -9.54 4.48
CA LEU A 142 -6.98 -10.65 4.55
C LEU A 142 -5.93 -10.55 5.64
N ILE A 143 -5.30 -11.68 5.91
CA ILE A 143 -4.09 -11.83 6.72
C ILE A 143 -3.08 -12.64 5.90
N ARG A 144 -1.80 -12.28 5.97
CA ARG A 144 -0.70 -12.91 5.23
C ARG A 144 0.31 -13.53 6.20
N SER A 145 0.83 -14.71 5.84
CA SER A 145 1.92 -15.39 6.57
C SER A 145 2.84 -16.10 5.60
N TYR A 146 4.01 -15.52 5.33
CA TYR A 146 4.96 -15.95 4.31
C TYR A 146 6.24 -16.47 4.95
N THR A 147 6.80 -17.55 4.43
CA THR A 147 8.06 -18.12 4.88
C THR A 147 8.98 -18.28 3.69
N PHE A 148 10.15 -17.64 3.75
CA PHE A 148 11.19 -17.81 2.74
C PHE A 148 12.30 -18.71 3.30
N TYR A 149 12.77 -19.63 2.47
CA TYR A 149 13.79 -20.59 2.83
C TYR A 149 15.14 -20.23 2.18
N PRO A 150 16.29 -20.62 2.78
CA PRO A 150 17.62 -20.30 2.25
C PRO A 150 17.86 -20.76 0.80
N ASN A 151 17.15 -21.79 0.34
CA ASN A 151 17.20 -22.31 -1.02
C ASN A 151 16.34 -21.53 -2.03
N ARG A 152 15.90 -20.32 -1.66
CA ARG A 152 15.04 -19.41 -2.44
C ARG A 152 13.61 -19.89 -2.65
N LEU A 153 13.23 -21.01 -2.07
CA LEU A 153 11.84 -21.44 -2.06
C LEU A 153 11.05 -20.57 -1.09
N PHE A 154 9.75 -20.47 -1.31
CA PHE A 154 8.85 -19.86 -0.35
C PHE A 154 7.56 -20.68 -0.20
N ARG A 155 6.96 -20.55 0.98
CA ARG A 155 5.59 -20.95 1.28
C ARG A 155 4.85 -19.71 1.76
N ALA A 156 3.69 -19.43 1.22
CA ALA A 156 2.88 -18.29 1.59
C ALA A 156 1.44 -18.74 1.88
N TYR A 157 0.88 -18.17 2.93
CA TYR A 157 -0.52 -18.24 3.27
C TYR A 157 -1.18 -16.88 3.09
N GLN A 158 -2.30 -16.84 2.37
CA GLN A 158 -3.21 -15.71 2.37
C GLN A 158 -4.57 -16.19 2.88
N PHE A 159 -4.98 -15.68 4.04
CA PHE A 159 -6.25 -15.98 4.67
C PHE A 159 -7.23 -14.87 4.32
N PHE A 160 -8.36 -15.17 3.70
CA PHE A 160 -9.36 -14.18 3.28
C PHE A 160 -10.59 -14.22 4.17
N TYR A 161 -11.15 -13.05 4.47
CA TYR A 161 -12.26 -12.88 5.40
C TYR A 161 -13.41 -12.10 4.78
N ARG A 162 -14.59 -12.24 5.39
CA ARG A 162 -15.81 -11.55 4.97
C ARG A 162 -15.98 -10.18 5.63
N ASP A 163 -15.24 -9.94 6.70
CA ASP A 163 -15.38 -8.81 7.61
C ASP A 163 -14.03 -8.09 7.84
N PRO A 164 -14.06 -6.79 8.16
CA PRO A 164 -12.87 -5.96 8.37
C PRO A 164 -12.13 -6.22 9.68
N SER A 165 -12.67 -7.09 10.54
CA SER A 165 -12.02 -7.57 11.77
C SER A 165 -11.32 -8.91 11.59
N CYS A 166 -11.42 -9.54 10.41
CA CYS A 166 -10.87 -10.87 10.14
C CYS A 166 -11.35 -11.92 11.16
N SER A 167 -12.66 -11.95 11.39
CA SER A 167 -13.33 -12.87 12.32
C SER A 167 -14.11 -13.99 11.61
N GLU A 168 -14.56 -13.77 10.37
CA GLU A 168 -15.28 -14.72 9.53
C GLU A 168 -14.41 -15.18 8.34
N PRO A 169 -13.62 -16.26 8.49
CA PRO A 169 -12.80 -16.77 7.39
C PRO A 169 -13.66 -17.31 6.24
N THR A 170 -13.25 -17.00 5.01
CA THR A 170 -13.94 -17.44 3.78
C THR A 170 -13.18 -18.57 3.11
N HIS A 171 -11.92 -18.33 2.78
CA HIS A 171 -11.03 -19.29 2.14
C HIS A 171 -9.58 -18.94 2.46
N SER A 172 -8.69 -19.89 2.24
CA SER A 172 -7.26 -19.72 2.43
C SER A 172 -6.51 -20.23 1.22
N LEU A 173 -5.45 -19.52 0.84
CA LEU A 173 -4.56 -19.91 -0.23
C LEU A 173 -3.25 -20.43 0.36
N LEU A 174 -2.85 -21.63 -0.05
CA LEU A 174 -1.50 -22.16 0.15
C LEU A 174 -0.73 -21.97 -1.15
N ILE A 175 0.34 -21.20 -1.10
CA ILE A 175 1.16 -20.86 -2.26
C ILE A 175 2.58 -21.35 -2.02
N LYS A 176 3.15 -22.08 -2.98
CA LYS A 176 4.54 -22.53 -2.95
C LYS A 176 5.22 -22.12 -4.25
N GLY A 177 6.46 -21.68 -4.15
CA GLY A 177 7.22 -21.22 -5.31
C GLY A 177 8.68 -20.96 -5.02
N ARG A 178 9.32 -20.22 -5.91
CA ARG A 178 10.69 -19.71 -5.78
C ARG A 178 10.69 -18.21 -6.03
N VAL A 179 11.53 -17.48 -5.30
CA VAL A 179 11.79 -16.05 -5.52
C VAL A 179 13.27 -15.81 -5.75
N ARG A 180 13.63 -14.98 -6.72
CA ARG A 180 15.02 -14.63 -7.04
C ARG A 180 15.18 -13.12 -7.04
N LEU A 181 15.93 -12.62 -6.07
CA LEU A 181 16.36 -11.21 -6.04
C LEU A 181 17.23 -10.92 -7.27
N ARG A 182 17.01 -9.75 -7.88
CA ARG A 182 17.70 -9.32 -9.09
C ARG A 182 18.62 -8.15 -8.82
N ARG A 183 18.07 -6.94 -8.85
CA ARG A 183 18.81 -5.68 -8.79
C ARG A 183 18.03 -4.68 -7.96
N ALA A 184 18.69 -3.60 -7.55
CA ALA A 184 17.99 -2.45 -7.02
C ALA A 184 16.97 -1.93 -8.05
N SER A 185 15.78 -1.52 -7.59
CA SER A 185 14.78 -0.95 -8.48
C SER A 185 15.18 0.45 -8.92
N TRP A 186 15.08 0.68 -10.22
CA TRP A 186 15.29 1.99 -10.82
C TRP A 186 14.08 2.90 -10.66
N VAL A 187 12.87 2.32 -10.61
CA VAL A 187 11.62 3.03 -10.36
C VAL A 187 11.53 3.33 -8.87
N THR A 188 11.42 2.32 -8.01
CA THR A 188 11.22 2.54 -6.57
C THR A 188 12.57 2.55 -5.84
N ARG A 189 13.18 3.73 -5.67
CA ARG A 189 14.47 3.86 -4.97
C ARG A 189 14.45 3.19 -3.58
N GLY A 190 15.51 2.44 -3.27
CA GLY A 190 15.61 1.66 -2.03
C GLY A 190 14.87 0.32 -2.04
N ALA A 191 14.21 -0.05 -3.15
CA ALA A 191 13.64 -1.37 -3.36
C ALA A 191 14.61 -2.31 -4.08
N THR A 192 14.32 -3.61 -4.02
CA THR A 192 14.95 -4.66 -4.83
C THR A 192 13.90 -5.30 -5.74
N GLU A 193 14.19 -5.33 -7.04
CA GLU A 193 13.39 -6.08 -8.02
C GLU A 193 13.67 -7.58 -7.87
N ALA A 194 12.64 -8.40 -8.01
CA ALA A 194 12.76 -9.85 -7.95
C ALA A 194 11.86 -10.54 -8.98
N ASP A 195 12.26 -11.74 -9.39
CA ASP A 195 11.44 -12.64 -10.20
C ASP A 195 10.86 -13.72 -9.29
N TYR A 196 9.61 -14.12 -9.52
CA TYR A 196 9.00 -15.23 -8.80
C TYR A 196 8.43 -16.27 -9.78
N HIS A 197 8.43 -17.52 -9.34
CA HIS A 197 7.81 -18.64 -10.05
C HIS A 197 6.96 -19.43 -9.08
N LEU A 198 5.70 -19.68 -9.45
CA LEU A 198 4.78 -20.48 -8.67
C LEU A 198 4.93 -21.96 -9.04
N HIS A 199 5.05 -22.82 -8.03
CA HIS A 199 5.09 -24.27 -8.20
C HIS A 199 3.73 -24.90 -7.88
N LYS A 200 3.05 -24.39 -6.85
CA LYS A 200 1.75 -24.91 -6.41
C LYS A 200 0.91 -23.78 -5.81
N VAL A 201 -0.37 -23.76 -6.16
CA VAL A 201 -1.39 -22.93 -5.50
C VAL A 201 -2.56 -23.84 -5.17
N GLY A 202 -2.94 -23.88 -3.91
CA GLY A 202 -4.13 -24.60 -3.45
C GLY A 202 -5.07 -23.67 -2.68
N VAL A 203 -6.36 -23.98 -2.71
CA VAL A 203 -7.41 -23.25 -1.99
C VAL A 203 -8.15 -24.18 -1.03
N VAL A 204 -8.36 -23.72 0.19
CA VAL A 204 -9.24 -24.34 1.20
C VAL A 204 -10.42 -23.41 1.43
N PHE A 205 -11.64 -23.94 1.38
CA PHE A 205 -12.85 -23.17 1.70
C PHE A 205 -13.31 -23.45 3.12
N HIS A 206 -13.63 -22.38 3.86
CA HIS A 206 -14.05 -22.43 5.27
C HIS A 206 -15.56 -22.34 5.45
N SER A 207 -16.30 -22.12 4.36
CA SER A 207 -17.76 -22.23 4.34
C SER A 207 -18.27 -22.62 2.97
N ARG A 208 -19.43 -23.31 2.95
CA ARG A 208 -20.15 -23.61 1.70
C ARG A 208 -20.47 -22.35 0.90
N ARG A 209 -20.77 -21.26 1.61
CA ARG A 209 -21.04 -19.94 1.02
C ARG A 209 -19.82 -19.41 0.27
N ALA A 210 -18.62 -19.49 0.87
CA ALA A 210 -17.40 -19.02 0.24
C ALA A 210 -17.08 -19.76 -1.06
N LEU A 211 -17.28 -21.09 -1.09
CA LEU A 211 -17.17 -21.89 -2.31
C LEU A 211 -18.14 -21.39 -3.39
N LEU A 212 -19.42 -21.25 -3.06
CA LEU A 212 -20.45 -20.79 -3.99
C LEU A 212 -20.21 -19.36 -4.51
N ASP A 213 -19.72 -18.46 -3.64
CA ASP A 213 -19.34 -17.09 -4.01
C ASP A 213 -18.13 -17.08 -4.95
N LEU A 214 -17.17 -18.00 -4.80
CA LEU A 214 -16.03 -18.10 -5.72
C LEU A 214 -16.42 -18.76 -7.05
N ALA A 215 -17.16 -19.87 -7.02
CA ALA A 215 -17.61 -20.58 -8.21
C ALA A 215 -18.43 -19.67 -9.14
N ARG A 216 -19.40 -18.93 -8.59
CA ARG A 216 -20.18 -17.94 -9.37
C ARG A 216 -19.29 -16.88 -10.02
N ARG A 217 -18.27 -16.39 -9.32
CA ARG A 217 -17.32 -15.39 -9.88
C ARG A 217 -16.53 -15.97 -11.05
N LEU A 218 -16.19 -17.25 -11.01
CA LEU A 218 -15.49 -17.93 -12.09
C LEU A 218 -16.42 -18.15 -13.30
N ASP A 219 -17.66 -18.59 -13.07
CA ASP A 219 -18.65 -18.87 -14.12
C ASP A 219 -18.94 -17.65 -15.01
N HIS A 220 -18.87 -16.43 -14.46
CA HIS A 220 -19.09 -15.20 -15.20
C HIS A 220 -17.99 -14.87 -16.23
N SER A 221 -16.87 -15.59 -16.23
CA SER A 221 -15.78 -15.38 -17.19
C SER A 221 -15.58 -16.62 -18.05
N LYS A 222 -15.41 -16.44 -19.37
CA LYS A 222 -15.18 -17.57 -20.29
C LYS A 222 -13.93 -18.38 -19.94
N ALA A 223 -12.88 -17.71 -19.44
CA ALA A 223 -11.67 -18.37 -18.93
C ALA A 223 -11.85 -19.02 -17.55
N GLY A 224 -12.83 -18.56 -16.76
CA GLY A 224 -13.14 -19.08 -15.43
C GLY A 224 -14.15 -20.21 -15.45
N GLY A 225 -15.04 -20.32 -16.44
CA GLY A 225 -16.00 -21.43 -16.56
C GLY A 225 -15.31 -22.80 -16.56
N ASP A 226 -14.26 -22.98 -17.36
CA ASP A 226 -13.43 -24.20 -17.37
C ASP A 226 -12.82 -24.51 -15.99
N CYS A 227 -12.52 -23.48 -15.20
CA CYS A 227 -11.96 -23.61 -13.86
C CYS A 227 -13.03 -23.82 -12.79
N ALA A 228 -14.23 -23.28 -12.98
CA ALA A 228 -15.36 -23.46 -12.06
C ALA A 228 -15.75 -24.94 -11.96
N HIS A 229 -15.73 -25.66 -13.09
CA HIS A 229 -15.97 -27.10 -13.15
C HIS A 229 -14.94 -27.95 -12.39
N ARG A 230 -13.76 -27.40 -12.05
CA ARG A 230 -12.75 -28.09 -11.22
C ARG A 230 -12.98 -27.94 -9.73
N LEU A 231 -13.68 -26.89 -9.33
CA LEU A 231 -14.13 -26.79 -7.95
C LEU A 231 -15.22 -27.84 -7.74
N PRO A 232 -15.26 -28.47 -6.55
CA PRO A 232 -16.30 -29.46 -6.27
C PRO A 232 -17.66 -28.77 -6.40
N PRO A 233 -18.68 -29.44 -6.98
CA PRO A 233 -20.04 -28.94 -6.85
C PRO A 233 -20.37 -28.82 -5.36
N ALA A 234 -21.13 -27.81 -4.95
CA ALA A 234 -21.34 -27.50 -3.53
C ALA A 234 -21.99 -28.62 -2.70
N ARG A 235 -22.51 -29.68 -3.34
CA ARG A 235 -23.02 -30.92 -2.74
C ARG A 235 -21.93 -31.95 -2.44
N ALA A 236 -20.81 -31.90 -3.16
CA ALA A 236 -19.66 -32.79 -3.01
C ALA A 236 -18.43 -32.07 -2.39
N TRP A 237 -18.63 -30.83 -1.94
CA TRP A 237 -17.62 -30.09 -1.19
C TRP A 237 -17.34 -30.78 0.13
N LEU A 238 -16.05 -30.95 0.42
CA LEU A 238 -15.58 -31.47 1.71
C LEU A 238 -14.98 -30.30 2.48
N PRO A 239 -15.53 -29.96 3.67
CA PRO A 239 -14.95 -28.94 4.53
C PRO A 239 -13.46 -29.22 4.80
N GLY A 240 -12.63 -28.18 4.69
CA GLY A 240 -11.20 -28.30 4.91
C GLY A 240 -10.41 -28.98 3.79
N ALA A 241 -11.04 -29.51 2.73
CA ALA A 241 -10.29 -30.09 1.62
C ALA A 241 -9.49 -29.01 0.86
N LEU A 242 -8.26 -29.37 0.47
CA LEU A 242 -7.38 -28.54 -0.34
C LEU A 242 -7.59 -28.85 -1.83
N TYR A 243 -8.06 -27.86 -2.59
CA TYR A 243 -8.27 -27.96 -4.03
C TYR A 243 -7.10 -27.30 -4.76
N GLU A 244 -6.44 -28.03 -5.66
CA GLU A 244 -5.30 -27.51 -6.42
C GLU A 244 -5.76 -26.61 -7.57
N LEU A 245 -5.29 -25.36 -7.58
CA LEU A 245 -5.53 -24.36 -8.64
C LEU A 245 -4.37 -24.29 -9.64
N LEU A 246 -3.16 -24.60 -9.17
CA LEU A 246 -1.93 -24.69 -9.96
C LEU A 246 -1.04 -25.77 -9.32
N GLY A 247 -0.42 -26.62 -10.14
CA GLY A 247 0.49 -27.66 -9.67
C GLY A 247 0.63 -28.82 -10.66
N ALA A 248 1.45 -29.81 -10.33
CA ALA A 248 1.66 -31.00 -11.16
C ALA A 248 0.38 -31.84 -11.35
N GLY A 249 -0.55 -31.81 -10.38
CA GLY A 249 -1.87 -32.42 -10.49
C GLY A 249 -2.91 -31.56 -11.22
N ALA A 250 -2.58 -30.31 -11.58
CA ALA A 250 -3.48 -29.40 -12.27
C ALA A 250 -3.17 -29.38 -13.77
N GLU A 251 -4.06 -29.96 -14.59
CA GLU A 251 -3.90 -29.93 -16.06
C GLU A 251 -3.90 -28.51 -16.67
N ARG A 252 -4.44 -27.50 -15.98
CA ARG A 252 -4.47 -26.08 -16.39
C ARG A 252 -4.30 -25.16 -15.19
N ASP A 253 -3.72 -23.99 -15.41
CA ASP A 253 -3.59 -22.93 -14.41
C ASP A 253 -4.93 -22.21 -14.19
N CYS A 254 -5.60 -22.55 -13.09
CA CYS A 254 -6.83 -21.89 -12.66
C CYS A 254 -6.59 -20.76 -11.65
N ALA A 255 -5.37 -20.61 -11.15
CA ALA A 255 -5.01 -19.47 -10.33
C ALA A 255 -5.09 -18.18 -11.16
N ALA A 256 -4.61 -18.21 -12.41
CA ALA A 256 -4.73 -17.08 -13.32
C ALA A 256 -6.19 -16.70 -13.64
N ALA A 257 -7.08 -17.69 -13.82
CA ALA A 257 -8.52 -17.47 -14.07
C ALA A 257 -9.23 -16.81 -12.87
N LEU A 258 -8.73 -17.04 -11.65
CA LEU A 258 -9.19 -16.37 -10.44
C LEU A 258 -8.68 -14.92 -10.29
N GLY A 259 -7.81 -14.48 -11.20
CA GLY A 259 -7.09 -13.22 -11.10
C GLY A 259 -6.01 -13.25 -10.01
N PHE A 260 -5.57 -14.44 -9.59
CA PHE A 260 -4.53 -14.60 -8.58
C PHE A 260 -3.14 -14.42 -9.20
N THR A 261 -2.34 -13.55 -8.60
CA THR A 261 -0.91 -13.38 -8.90
C THR A 261 -0.14 -13.12 -7.61
N MET A 262 1.18 -13.35 -7.64
CA MET A 262 2.09 -12.96 -6.57
C MET A 262 3.02 -11.83 -7.03
N HIS A 263 2.51 -10.90 -7.87
CA HIS A 263 3.31 -9.77 -8.38
C HIS A 263 3.84 -8.87 -7.26
N GLU A 264 3.25 -8.91 -6.06
CA GLU A 264 3.82 -8.28 -4.86
C GLU A 264 5.24 -8.75 -4.54
N LEU A 265 5.63 -9.97 -4.94
CA LEU A 265 7.00 -10.47 -4.76
C LEU A 265 8.00 -9.91 -5.78
N SER A 266 7.55 -9.16 -6.79
CA SER A 266 8.44 -8.59 -7.80
C SER A 266 9.15 -7.31 -7.36
N LEU A 267 8.73 -6.74 -6.23
CA LEU A 267 9.33 -5.58 -5.60
C LEU A 267 9.40 -5.81 -4.08
N VAL A 268 10.60 -5.92 -3.54
CA VAL A 268 10.80 -6.25 -2.12
C VAL A 268 11.77 -5.30 -1.45
N ARG A 269 11.54 -5.02 -0.16
CA ARG A 269 12.48 -4.29 0.69
C ARG A 269 12.39 -4.82 2.11
N VAL A 270 13.54 -5.01 2.74
CA VAL A 270 13.62 -5.31 4.18
C VAL A 270 14.21 -4.10 4.87
N GLN A 271 13.57 -3.69 5.96
CA GLN A 271 14.10 -2.67 6.86
C GLN A 271 14.09 -3.13 8.30
N ARG A 272 15.01 -2.57 9.06
CA ARG A 272 15.14 -2.75 10.50
C ARG A 272 14.85 -1.43 11.17
N ARG A 273 14.03 -1.44 12.23
CA ARG A 273 13.87 -0.30 13.14
C ARG A 273 14.04 -0.75 14.58
N LEU A 274 14.44 0.17 15.44
CA LEU A 274 14.48 -0.04 16.88
C LEU A 274 13.22 0.57 17.51
N GLN A 275 12.39 -0.27 18.09
CA GLN A 275 11.25 0.15 18.91
C GLN A 275 11.76 0.52 20.31
N PRO A 276 11.55 1.76 20.78
CA PRO A 276 11.88 2.13 22.15
C PRO A 276 11.09 1.30 23.16
N GLU A 277 11.75 0.87 24.23
CA GLU A 277 11.12 0.15 25.35
C GLU A 277 11.36 0.96 26.63
N PRO A 278 10.32 1.28 27.44
CA PRO A 278 10.46 2.17 28.60
C PRO A 278 11.46 1.71 29.66
N ARG A 279 11.71 0.40 29.77
CA ARG A 279 12.53 -0.22 30.84
C ARG A 279 13.51 -1.28 30.32
N ALA A 280 13.75 -1.35 29.01
CA ALA A 280 14.60 -2.36 28.41
C ALA A 280 15.38 -1.81 27.22
N ALA A 281 16.34 -2.58 26.73
CA ALA A 281 17.01 -2.26 25.48
C ALA A 281 15.98 -2.13 24.34
N PRO A 282 16.17 -1.19 23.39
CA PRO A 282 15.29 -1.04 22.24
C PRO A 282 15.14 -2.37 21.50
N ARG A 283 13.90 -2.74 21.19
CA ARG A 283 13.58 -3.99 20.53
C ARG A 283 13.78 -3.85 19.02
N LEU A 284 14.51 -4.77 18.41
CA LEU A 284 14.61 -4.86 16.96
C LEU A 284 13.27 -5.29 16.36
N VAL A 285 12.79 -4.53 15.39
CA VAL A 285 11.65 -4.86 14.56
C VAL A 285 12.13 -4.93 13.11
N GLU A 286 11.90 -6.07 12.46
CA GLU A 286 12.20 -6.29 11.05
C GLU A 286 10.91 -6.26 10.23
N GLU A 287 10.89 -5.45 9.18
CA GLU A 287 9.73 -5.24 8.32
C GLU A 287 10.06 -5.62 6.88
N LEU A 288 9.23 -6.48 6.29
CA LEU A 288 9.27 -6.87 4.89
C LEU A 288 8.15 -6.15 4.13
N TYR A 289 8.58 -5.26 3.24
CA TYR A 289 7.72 -4.57 2.29
C TYR A 289 7.65 -5.38 1.00
N LEU A 290 6.42 -5.65 0.57
CA LEU A 290 6.10 -6.28 -0.71
C LEU A 290 5.39 -5.26 -1.60
N GLY A 291 5.58 -5.41 -2.90
CA GLY A 291 5.03 -4.52 -3.92
C GLY A 291 3.53 -4.33 -3.78
N ASP A 292 3.06 -3.12 -4.06
CA ASP A 292 1.63 -2.80 -4.17
C ASP A 292 0.93 -3.62 -5.26
N ILE A 293 -0.40 -3.66 -5.16
CA ILE A 293 -1.25 -4.25 -6.19
C ILE A 293 -2.15 -3.19 -6.78
N HIS A 294 -2.52 -3.39 -8.05
CA HIS A 294 -3.38 -2.45 -8.74
C HIS A 294 -4.73 -2.30 -8.04
N THR A 295 -5.22 -1.07 -7.96
CA THR A 295 -6.49 -0.74 -7.31
C THR A 295 -7.69 -1.34 -8.06
N GLU A 296 -7.62 -1.34 -9.39
CA GLU A 296 -8.55 -2.07 -10.26
C GLU A 296 -8.13 -3.55 -10.39
N ARG A 297 -9.09 -4.47 -10.22
CA ARG A 297 -8.84 -5.92 -10.19
C ARG A 297 -8.43 -6.46 -11.55
N ALA A 298 -9.04 -5.95 -12.64
CA ALA A 298 -8.75 -6.39 -14.00
C ALA A 298 -7.27 -6.19 -14.40
N GLU A 299 -6.65 -5.13 -13.88
CA GLU A 299 -5.27 -4.75 -14.22
C GLU A 299 -4.21 -5.50 -13.40
N ARG A 300 -4.58 -6.14 -12.28
CA ARG A 300 -3.62 -6.80 -11.37
C ARG A 300 -2.75 -7.85 -12.03
N ARG A 301 -3.21 -8.46 -13.12
CA ARG A 301 -2.45 -9.49 -13.85
C ARG A 301 -1.25 -8.92 -14.59
N HIS A 302 -1.34 -7.69 -15.07
CA HIS A 302 -0.31 -7.05 -15.88
C HIS A 302 0.43 -5.94 -15.12
N TYR A 303 -0.08 -5.56 -13.96
CA TYR A 303 0.51 -4.52 -13.14
C TYR A 303 1.87 -4.91 -12.58
N ARG A 304 2.83 -4.00 -12.76
CA ARG A 304 4.14 -4.05 -12.13
C ARG A 304 4.15 -3.09 -10.93
N PRO A 305 4.43 -3.57 -9.70
CA PRO A 305 4.41 -2.73 -8.51
C PRO A 305 5.37 -1.54 -8.60
N THR A 306 4.93 -0.40 -8.07
CA THR A 306 5.72 0.83 -7.96
C THR A 306 5.70 1.44 -6.56
N GLY A 307 4.84 0.92 -5.68
CA GLY A 307 4.79 1.22 -4.26
C GLY A 307 4.83 -0.04 -3.42
N TYR A 308 4.39 0.05 -2.17
CA TYR A 308 4.32 -1.09 -1.26
C TYR A 308 2.94 -1.24 -0.64
N GLN A 309 2.60 -2.48 -0.29
CA GLN A 309 1.53 -2.78 0.64
C GLN A 309 1.98 -2.49 2.08
N ARG A 310 1.05 -2.64 3.04
CA ARG A 310 1.40 -2.68 4.46
C ARG A 310 2.52 -3.72 4.68
N PRO A 311 3.58 -3.40 5.44
CA PRO A 311 4.68 -4.34 5.63
C PRO A 311 4.23 -5.54 6.47
N LEU A 312 4.78 -6.70 6.13
CA LEU A 312 4.83 -7.85 7.02
C LEU A 312 5.93 -7.61 8.05
N GLN A 313 5.83 -8.22 9.22
CA GLN A 313 6.88 -8.21 10.24
C GLN A 313 7.45 -9.62 10.45
N SER A 314 8.73 -9.70 10.80
CA SER A 314 9.34 -10.97 11.15
C SER A 314 8.62 -11.58 12.35
N ALA A 315 8.18 -12.84 12.25
CA ALA A 315 7.53 -13.49 13.39
C ALA A 315 8.48 -13.63 14.60
N LEU A 316 9.80 -13.52 14.37
CA LEU A 316 10.83 -13.51 15.41
C LEU A 316 11.15 -12.10 15.94
N HIS A 317 11.06 -11.09 15.07
CA HIS A 317 11.44 -9.70 15.36
C HIS A 317 10.31 -8.73 14.94
N HIS A 318 9.19 -8.77 15.66
CA HIS A 318 8.04 -7.88 15.42
C HIS A 318 7.84 -6.88 16.57
N ALA A 319 7.08 -5.82 16.30
CA ALA A 319 6.72 -4.81 17.29
C ALA A 319 5.88 -5.43 18.41
N HIS A 320 6.15 -5.03 19.65
CA HIS A 320 5.42 -5.50 20.82
C HIS A 320 4.67 -4.34 21.51
N PRO A 321 3.49 -4.60 22.10
CA PRO A 321 2.75 -5.87 22.02
C PRO A 321 2.11 -6.09 20.64
N CYS A 322 1.99 -7.35 20.22
CA CYS A 322 1.24 -7.74 19.02
C CYS A 322 0.30 -8.92 19.33
N PRO A 323 -0.94 -8.67 19.78
CA PRO A 323 -1.87 -9.73 20.16
C PRO A 323 -2.17 -10.72 19.03
N ALA A 324 -2.19 -10.25 17.78
CA ALA A 324 -2.47 -11.08 16.61
C ALA A 324 -1.28 -11.95 16.18
N CYS A 325 -0.04 -11.51 16.43
CA CYS A 325 1.15 -12.09 15.79
C CYS A 325 1.34 -13.58 16.09
N SER A 326 1.13 -13.99 17.35
CA SER A 326 1.30 -15.40 17.75
C SER A 326 0.23 -16.32 17.14
N LEU A 327 -1.01 -15.83 16.97
CA LEU A 327 -2.09 -16.56 16.30
C LEU A 327 -1.77 -16.74 14.81
N ILE A 328 -1.36 -15.66 14.15
CA ILE A 328 -1.03 -15.65 12.72
C ILE A 328 0.17 -16.55 12.42
N ALA A 329 1.22 -16.50 13.26
CA ALA A 329 2.43 -17.29 13.07
C ALA A 329 2.19 -18.81 13.16
N ARG A 330 1.18 -19.25 13.92
CA ARG A 330 0.83 -20.67 14.10
C ARG A 330 -0.26 -21.17 13.14
N SER A 331 -0.79 -20.30 12.30
CA SER A 331 -1.89 -20.62 11.39
C SER A 331 -1.43 -21.38 10.16
N ASP A 332 -2.34 -22.16 9.58
CA ASP A 332 -2.15 -22.89 8.32
C ASP A 332 -3.42 -22.79 7.45
N GLU A 333 -3.37 -23.33 6.24
CA GLU A 333 -4.46 -23.25 5.26
C GLU A 333 -5.81 -23.80 5.75
N HIS A 334 -5.80 -24.71 6.72
CA HIS A 334 -6.99 -25.32 7.31
C HIS A 334 -7.45 -24.56 8.57
N HIS A 335 -6.53 -23.91 9.26
CA HIS A 335 -6.76 -23.17 10.50
C HIS A 335 -6.40 -21.69 10.33
N PRO A 336 -7.22 -20.90 9.60
CA PRO A 336 -6.99 -19.46 9.45
C PRO A 336 -7.11 -18.76 10.81
N PRO A 337 -6.31 -17.72 11.09
CA PRO A 337 -6.36 -17.02 12.36
C PRO A 337 -7.69 -16.26 12.48
N VAL A 338 -8.42 -16.43 13.58
CA VAL A 338 -9.61 -15.64 13.90
C VAL A 338 -9.19 -14.57 14.90
N LEU A 339 -9.23 -13.30 14.48
CA LEU A 339 -8.84 -12.19 15.36
C LEU A 339 -10.02 -11.77 16.25
N PRO A 340 -9.75 -11.33 17.49
CA PRO A 340 -10.81 -10.81 18.36
C PRO A 340 -11.47 -9.58 17.71
N PRO A 341 -12.80 -9.43 17.82
CA PRO A 341 -13.50 -8.27 17.30
C PRO A 341 -12.92 -6.98 17.89
N GLN A 342 -12.52 -6.04 17.03
CA GLN A 342 -12.13 -4.70 17.46
C GLN A 342 -13.37 -3.82 17.50
N ALA A 343 -13.54 -3.06 18.58
CA ALA A 343 -14.60 -2.09 18.67
C ALA A 343 -14.42 -1.03 17.57
N ALA A 344 -15.45 -0.81 16.75
CA ALA A 344 -15.44 0.25 15.76
C ALA A 344 -15.37 1.61 16.48
N LEU A 345 -14.28 2.34 16.26
CA LEU A 345 -14.12 3.67 16.85
C LEU A 345 -14.91 4.69 16.02
N PRO A 346 -15.68 5.58 16.66
CA PRO A 346 -16.32 6.68 15.94
C PRO A 346 -15.23 7.57 15.33
N LEU A 347 -15.43 8.00 14.09
CA LEU A 347 -14.47 8.86 13.40
C LEU A 347 -14.41 10.25 14.05
N ARG A 348 -13.35 10.51 14.80
CA ARG A 348 -13.07 11.80 15.44
C ARG A 348 -11.80 12.41 14.85
N LEU A 349 -11.95 13.17 13.77
CA LEU A 349 -10.81 13.71 13.03
C LEU A 349 -10.04 14.81 13.77
N GLY A 350 -10.69 15.51 14.71
CA GLY A 350 -10.12 16.70 15.37
C GLY A 350 -8.71 16.46 15.93
N GLY A 351 -7.79 17.36 15.62
CA GLY A 351 -6.40 17.30 16.08
C GLY A 351 -5.38 17.32 14.94
N HIS A 352 -4.12 17.07 15.31
CA HIS A 352 -2.98 17.03 14.40
C HIS A 352 -2.58 15.57 14.14
N TRP A 353 -2.41 15.21 12.87
CA TRP A 353 -2.11 13.86 12.44
C TRP A 353 -0.87 13.85 11.56
N VAL A 354 0.09 12.98 11.88
CA VAL A 354 1.37 12.91 11.15
C VAL A 354 1.69 11.51 10.66
N SER A 355 2.45 11.44 9.57
CA SER A 355 3.09 10.20 9.15
C SER A 355 4.07 9.74 10.24
N PRO A 356 3.99 8.47 10.72
CA PRO A 356 4.94 7.94 11.69
C PRO A 356 6.35 7.73 11.11
N GLY A 357 6.50 7.82 9.79
CA GLY A 357 7.77 7.70 9.08
C GLY A 357 7.63 8.07 7.61
N CYS A 358 8.70 7.87 6.86
CA CYS A 358 8.74 8.14 5.43
C CYS A 358 7.80 7.19 4.67
N GLU A 359 6.82 7.74 3.95
CA GLU A 359 5.89 6.97 3.14
C GLU A 359 6.41 6.79 1.73
N VAL A 360 6.10 5.64 1.12
CA VAL A 360 6.38 5.36 -0.28
C VAL A 360 5.05 5.28 -1.02
N ARG A 361 4.90 6.11 -2.05
CA ARG A 361 3.73 6.12 -2.91
C ARG A 361 4.07 5.52 -4.28
N PRO A 362 3.07 5.00 -5.02
CA PRO A 362 3.24 4.61 -6.41
C PRO A 362 3.88 5.75 -7.23
N ALA A 363 4.62 5.39 -8.27
CA ALA A 363 5.34 6.33 -9.14
C ALA A 363 6.45 7.18 -8.46
N VAL A 364 7.21 6.58 -7.53
CA VAL A 364 8.49 7.12 -7.01
C VAL A 364 8.36 8.38 -6.14
N LEU A 365 7.20 8.57 -5.50
CA LEU A 365 7.00 9.68 -4.58
C LEU A 365 7.25 9.22 -3.14
N PHE A 366 8.27 9.78 -2.50
CA PHE A 366 8.48 9.67 -1.05
C PHE A 366 7.89 10.90 -0.38
N LEU A 367 7.12 10.70 0.68
CA LEU A 367 6.51 11.84 1.36
C LEU A 367 6.28 11.60 2.85
N THR A 368 6.05 12.70 3.55
CA THR A 368 5.40 12.72 4.87
C THR A 368 4.22 13.66 4.82
N ARG A 369 3.17 13.31 5.56
CA ARG A 369 1.92 14.06 5.66
C ARG A 369 1.77 14.61 7.06
N LEU A 370 1.29 15.84 7.15
CA LEU A 370 0.83 16.47 8.37
C LEU A 370 -0.56 17.05 8.08
N PHE A 371 -1.57 16.65 8.83
CA PHE A 371 -2.92 17.20 8.71
C PHE A 371 -3.39 17.77 10.03
N THR A 372 -4.07 18.91 9.94
CA THR A 372 -4.86 19.47 11.04
C THR A 372 -6.31 19.42 10.62
N PHE A 373 -7.16 18.75 11.40
CA PHE A 373 -8.61 18.79 11.20
C PHE A 373 -9.27 19.63 12.29
N HIS A 374 -10.08 20.58 11.87
CA HIS A 374 -10.87 21.43 12.74
C HIS A 374 -12.30 20.88 12.79
N GLY A 375 -12.65 20.22 13.90
CA GLY A 375 -13.93 19.51 14.01
C GLY A 375 -15.17 20.42 13.99
N HIS A 376 -15.07 21.63 14.54
CA HIS A 376 -16.22 22.52 14.76
C HIS A 376 -16.79 23.10 13.45
N ASN A 377 -15.92 23.42 12.49
CA ASN A 377 -16.28 24.01 11.19
C ASN A 377 -16.10 23.02 10.03
N ARG A 378 -15.65 21.79 10.30
CA ARG A 378 -15.27 20.77 9.29
C ARG A 378 -14.29 21.32 8.25
N SER A 379 -13.36 22.15 8.68
CA SER A 379 -12.23 22.56 7.85
C SER A 379 -11.01 21.71 8.14
N TRP A 380 -10.10 21.67 7.19
CA TRP A 380 -8.83 20.98 7.32
C TRP A 380 -7.74 21.77 6.61
N GLU A 381 -6.51 21.55 7.06
CA GLU A 381 -5.29 22.00 6.41
C GLU A 381 -4.24 20.91 6.50
N GLY A 382 -3.30 20.94 5.56
CA GLY A 382 -2.36 19.86 5.40
C GLY A 382 -1.09 20.24 4.69
N TYR A 383 -0.01 19.57 5.07
CA TYR A 383 1.27 19.64 4.41
C TYR A 383 1.66 18.26 3.87
N TYR A 384 2.08 18.24 2.62
CA TYR A 384 2.74 17.11 1.98
C TYR A 384 4.19 17.52 1.71
N HIS A 385 5.11 16.99 2.49
CA HIS A 385 6.54 17.16 2.25
C HIS A 385 7.01 16.03 1.35
N HIS A 386 7.51 16.36 0.16
CA HIS A 386 7.99 15.40 -0.81
C HIS A 386 9.52 15.29 -0.75
N PHE A 387 10.03 14.09 -1.02
CA PHE A 387 11.43 13.75 -0.93
C PHE A 387 11.88 12.91 -2.14
N SER A 388 13.17 12.95 -2.45
CA SER A 388 13.78 12.18 -3.53
C SER A 388 14.34 10.82 -3.07
N ASP A 389 14.32 10.57 -1.76
CA ASP A 389 14.95 9.42 -1.11
C ASP A 389 14.01 8.68 -0.14
N PRO A 390 14.18 7.36 0.01
CA PRO A 390 13.33 6.50 0.84
C PRO A 390 13.49 6.68 2.35
N THR A 391 14.34 7.61 2.78
CA THR A 391 14.54 7.98 4.20
C THR A 391 14.08 9.39 4.50
N CYS A 392 13.46 10.08 3.52
CA CYS A 392 12.93 11.43 3.63
C CYS A 392 13.97 12.42 4.20
N ARG A 393 15.18 12.42 3.61
CA ARG A 393 16.31 13.30 3.97
C ARG A 393 16.55 14.41 2.95
N GLN A 394 16.17 14.21 1.70
CA GLN A 394 16.40 15.12 0.59
C GLN A 394 15.05 15.68 0.13
N PRO A 395 14.61 16.83 0.70
CA PRO A 395 13.31 17.42 0.35
C PRO A 395 13.34 17.94 -1.09
N THR A 396 12.22 17.78 -1.80
CA THR A 396 12.08 18.25 -3.19
C THR A 396 11.11 19.42 -3.31
N PHE A 397 9.91 19.27 -2.75
CA PHE A 397 8.93 20.35 -2.61
C PHE A 397 7.93 20.05 -1.50
N THR A 398 7.33 21.10 -0.96
CA THR A 398 6.22 21.01 -0.01
C THR A 398 4.96 21.53 -0.68
N VAL A 399 3.84 20.83 -0.45
CA VAL A 399 2.50 21.30 -0.83
C VAL A 399 1.70 21.54 0.45
N TYR A 400 1.29 22.78 0.65
CA TYR A 400 0.23 23.11 1.60
C TYR A 400 -1.12 23.04 0.89
N ALA A 401 -2.12 22.45 1.52
CA ALA A 401 -3.49 22.38 1.01
C ALA A 401 -4.49 22.61 2.14
N ALA A 402 -5.60 23.27 1.85
CA ALA A 402 -6.66 23.49 2.83
C ALA A 402 -8.04 23.56 2.18
N GLY A 403 -9.06 23.26 2.98
CA GLY A 403 -10.46 23.38 2.57
C GLY A 403 -11.43 22.80 3.59
N HIS A 404 -12.49 22.14 3.12
CA HIS A 404 -13.59 21.64 3.96
C HIS A 404 -13.92 20.19 3.66
N TYR A 405 -14.58 19.51 4.61
CA TYR A 405 -15.04 18.14 4.43
C TYR A 405 -16.50 17.97 4.87
N THR A 406 -17.19 17.01 4.25
CA THR A 406 -18.57 16.67 4.59
C THR A 406 -18.67 15.86 5.88
N LYS A 407 -19.87 15.76 6.45
CA LYS A 407 -20.11 14.81 7.55
C LYS A 407 -19.87 13.38 7.03
N GLY A 408 -19.13 12.60 7.80
CA GLY A 408 -18.86 11.20 7.44
C GLY A 408 -20.11 10.31 7.47
N THR A 409 -20.22 9.42 6.50
CA THR A 409 -21.27 8.39 6.41
C THR A 409 -20.63 6.99 6.34
N PRO A 410 -21.25 5.93 6.88
CA PRO A 410 -20.71 4.57 6.72
C PRO A 410 -20.54 4.19 5.24
N SER A 411 -19.45 3.52 4.90
CA SER A 411 -19.20 3.08 3.52
C SER A 411 -20.05 1.88 3.14
N VAL A 412 -20.63 1.94 1.95
CA VAL A 412 -21.38 0.82 1.35
C VAL A 412 -20.42 -0.21 0.75
N LYS A 413 -19.29 0.23 0.19
CA LYS A 413 -18.29 -0.64 -0.45
C LYS A 413 -17.37 -1.30 0.59
N VAL A 414 -16.85 -0.52 1.55
CA VAL A 414 -15.86 -1.00 2.54
C VAL A 414 -16.47 -1.03 3.93
N ARG A 415 -16.88 -2.21 4.40
CA ARG A 415 -17.40 -2.39 5.76
C ARG A 415 -16.40 -1.86 6.80
N GLY A 416 -16.91 -1.15 7.80
CA GLY A 416 -16.08 -0.51 8.84
C GLY A 416 -15.40 0.79 8.41
N GLY A 417 -15.52 1.18 7.13
CA GLY A 417 -15.04 2.46 6.63
C GLY A 417 -16.10 3.57 6.73
N THR A 418 -15.62 4.81 6.73
CA THR A 418 -16.44 6.03 6.69
C THR A 418 -16.10 6.84 5.45
N GLU A 419 -17.10 7.22 4.68
CA GLU A 419 -16.99 8.02 3.47
C GLU A 419 -17.10 9.50 3.78
N LEU A 420 -16.14 10.27 3.28
CA LEU A 420 -16.13 11.73 3.35
C LEU A 420 -15.91 12.31 1.96
N VAL A 421 -16.33 13.55 1.75
CA VAL A 421 -16.00 14.31 0.54
C VAL A 421 -15.19 15.51 1.00
N PHE A 422 -13.98 15.60 0.48
CA PHE A 422 -13.03 16.68 0.74
C PHE A 422 -13.08 17.67 -0.41
N GLN A 423 -13.22 18.94 -0.08
CA GLN A 423 -13.03 20.03 -1.03
C GLN A 423 -11.72 20.72 -0.70
N VAL A 424 -10.83 20.77 -1.68
CA VAL A 424 -9.57 21.52 -1.63
C VAL A 424 -9.82 22.86 -2.31
N THR A 425 -9.71 23.95 -1.56
CA THR A 425 -10.00 25.30 -2.06
C THR A 425 -8.77 26.20 -2.08
N ARG A 426 -7.74 25.87 -1.30
CA ARG A 426 -6.49 26.63 -1.23
C ARG A 426 -5.31 25.68 -1.33
N ALA A 427 -4.28 26.07 -2.06
CA ALA A 427 -3.01 25.40 -2.01
C ALA A 427 -1.84 26.36 -2.21
N ARG A 428 -0.70 26.00 -1.64
CA ARG A 428 0.56 26.70 -1.80
C ARG A 428 1.66 25.68 -2.01
N VAL A 429 2.73 26.11 -2.68
CA VAL A 429 3.86 25.24 -3.01
C VAL A 429 5.14 25.93 -2.60
N THR A 430 6.08 25.16 -2.06
CA THR A 430 7.42 25.61 -1.71
C THR A 430 8.43 24.66 -2.36
N PRO A 431 9.19 25.07 -3.38
CA PRO A 431 10.24 24.23 -3.94
C PRO A 431 11.42 24.18 -2.98
N MET A 432 11.90 22.98 -2.67
CA MET A 432 12.95 22.73 -1.66
C MET A 432 14.29 22.33 -2.30
N ASP A 433 14.31 22.11 -3.62
CA ASP A 433 15.52 21.81 -4.38
C ASP A 433 15.62 22.62 -5.68
N ARG A 434 16.84 22.71 -6.24
CA ARG A 434 17.13 23.48 -7.46
C ARG A 434 16.47 22.92 -8.71
N VAL A 435 16.36 21.59 -8.83
CA VAL A 435 15.73 20.92 -9.98
C VAL A 435 14.23 21.22 -10.01
N THR A 436 13.56 21.10 -8.87
CA THR A 436 12.13 21.43 -8.76
C THR A 436 11.90 22.92 -8.98
N THR A 437 12.74 23.79 -8.43
CA THR A 437 12.66 25.25 -8.68
C THR A 437 12.79 25.58 -10.17
N ALA A 438 13.77 24.98 -10.86
CA ALA A 438 13.96 25.17 -12.30
C ALA A 438 12.76 24.65 -13.09
N MET A 439 12.24 23.47 -12.77
CA MET A 439 11.05 22.89 -13.40
C MET A 439 9.84 23.83 -13.29
N LEU A 440 9.59 24.42 -12.12
CA LEU A 440 8.48 25.35 -11.94
C LEU A 440 8.68 26.66 -12.71
N ASN A 441 9.91 27.12 -12.90
CA ASN A 441 10.23 28.28 -13.74
C ASN A 441 10.04 28.04 -15.24
N PHE A 442 9.94 26.79 -15.71
CA PHE A 442 9.54 26.47 -17.09
C PHE A 442 8.02 26.47 -17.31
N SER A 443 7.24 26.67 -16.25
CA SER A 443 5.79 26.74 -16.37
C SER A 443 5.35 27.98 -17.14
N GLU A 444 4.30 27.85 -17.95
CA GLU A 444 3.67 28.99 -18.61
C GLU A 444 3.22 30.01 -17.55
N PRO A 445 3.37 31.32 -17.80
CA PRO A 445 2.94 32.34 -16.86
C PRO A 445 1.51 32.11 -16.39
N SER A 446 1.23 32.33 -15.11
CA SER A 446 -0.09 32.17 -14.48
C SER A 446 -0.69 30.74 -14.47
N THR A 447 0.09 29.70 -14.80
CA THR A 447 -0.38 28.29 -14.70
C THR A 447 0.04 27.56 -13.44
N CYS A 448 0.97 28.14 -12.68
CA CYS A 448 1.48 27.61 -11.42
C CYS A 448 2.08 28.77 -10.61
N GLY A 449 1.21 29.49 -9.88
CA GLY A 449 1.58 30.66 -9.11
C GLY A 449 1.50 31.97 -9.92
N GLY A 450 1.28 33.08 -9.21
CA GLY A 450 1.13 34.42 -9.80
C GLY A 450 2.38 34.90 -10.59
N PRO A 451 2.41 36.17 -11.04
CA PRO A 451 3.58 36.71 -11.76
C PRO A 451 4.85 36.62 -10.90
N GLY A 452 6.00 36.43 -11.56
CA GLY A 452 7.32 36.32 -10.93
C GLY A 452 7.92 34.91 -10.98
N ALA A 453 9.24 34.84 -10.87
CA ALA A 453 9.98 33.59 -10.86
C ALA A 453 9.84 32.85 -9.51
N TRP A 454 9.86 31.54 -9.56
CA TRP A 454 10.01 30.67 -8.41
C TRP A 454 11.44 30.78 -7.85
N ALA A 455 11.53 30.89 -6.53
CA ALA A 455 12.77 30.92 -5.78
C ALA A 455 12.83 29.73 -4.82
N LEU A 456 14.04 29.19 -4.62
CA LEU A 456 14.29 28.08 -3.71
C LEU A 456 13.86 28.44 -2.28
N GLY A 457 13.06 27.59 -1.66
CA GLY A 457 12.54 27.75 -0.29
C GLY A 457 11.43 28.80 -0.14
N ALA A 458 11.05 29.50 -1.22
CA ALA A 458 9.99 30.51 -1.16
C ALA A 458 8.62 29.88 -1.43
N GLU A 459 7.72 29.96 -0.45
CA GLU A 459 6.33 29.54 -0.61
C GLU A 459 5.58 30.49 -1.55
N ARG A 460 4.77 29.94 -2.46
CA ARG A 460 3.88 30.72 -3.32
C ARG A 460 2.48 30.12 -3.36
N ASP A 461 1.49 31.02 -3.37
CA ASP A 461 0.09 30.66 -3.54
C ASP A 461 -0.21 30.30 -5.00
N ILE A 462 -0.83 29.14 -5.19
CA ILE A 462 -1.25 28.63 -6.50
C ILE A 462 -2.78 28.59 -6.65
N THR A 463 -3.51 29.13 -5.67
CA THR A 463 -4.98 29.18 -5.62
C THR A 463 -5.52 30.08 -6.71
N ALA A 464 -4.96 31.29 -6.85
CA ALA A 464 -5.38 32.25 -7.87
C ALA A 464 -5.13 31.77 -9.31
N THR A 465 -4.24 30.78 -9.49
CA THR A 465 -3.93 30.16 -10.79
C THR A 465 -4.69 28.86 -11.03
N ASN A 466 -5.73 28.57 -10.24
CA ASN A 466 -6.48 27.32 -10.31
C ASN A 466 -5.60 26.06 -10.16
N GLY A 467 -4.53 26.16 -9.39
CA GLY A 467 -3.58 25.10 -9.12
C GLY A 467 -2.22 25.29 -9.81
N CYS A 468 -1.53 24.17 -9.99
CA CYS A 468 -0.21 24.07 -10.59
C CYS A 468 -0.12 22.81 -11.46
N LEU A 469 -0.28 22.98 -12.77
CA LEU A 469 -0.27 21.88 -13.74
C LEU A 469 1.04 21.06 -13.75
N PRO A 470 2.24 21.68 -13.65
CA PRO A 470 3.52 20.96 -13.52
C PRO A 470 3.72 20.20 -12.20
N LEU A 471 2.72 20.18 -11.32
CA LEU A 471 2.69 19.30 -10.15
C LEU A 471 1.41 18.43 -10.13
N GLY A 472 0.60 18.48 -11.20
CA GLY A 472 -0.68 17.78 -11.27
C GLY A 472 -1.75 18.34 -10.33
N ILE A 473 -1.55 19.52 -9.75
CA ILE A 473 -2.47 20.14 -8.79
C ILE A 473 -3.49 20.98 -9.57
N ARG A 474 -4.78 20.75 -9.31
CA ARG A 474 -5.89 21.54 -9.85
C ARG A 474 -6.72 22.07 -8.71
N LEU A 475 -7.22 23.30 -8.82
CA LEU A 475 -8.09 23.92 -7.82
C LEU A 475 -9.29 24.62 -8.47
N PRO A 476 -10.46 24.64 -7.80
CA PRO A 476 -10.78 23.80 -6.64
C PRO A 476 -10.79 22.31 -7.02
N HIS A 477 -10.53 21.43 -6.05
CA HIS A 477 -10.58 19.99 -6.27
C HIS A 477 -11.53 19.33 -5.28
N VAL A 478 -12.19 18.26 -5.71
CA VAL A 478 -13.03 17.43 -4.85
C VAL A 478 -12.45 16.03 -4.81
N GLU A 479 -12.29 15.50 -3.62
CA GLU A 479 -11.78 14.14 -3.38
C GLU A 479 -12.78 13.33 -2.58
N TYR A 480 -13.17 12.18 -3.13
CA TYR A 480 -14.02 11.20 -2.48
C TYR A 480 -13.13 10.25 -1.69
N GLU A 481 -13.08 10.44 -0.38
CA GLU A 481 -12.15 9.75 0.50
C GLU A 481 -12.79 8.69 1.40
N LEU A 482 -11.96 7.72 1.81
CA LEU A 482 -12.35 6.65 2.74
C LEU A 482 -11.53 6.76 4.01
N PHE A 483 -12.19 6.79 5.15
CA PHE A 483 -11.56 6.93 6.46
C PHE A 483 -11.84 5.73 7.36
N ARG A 484 -10.89 5.42 8.24
CA ARG A 484 -11.07 4.50 9.36
C ARG A 484 -10.18 4.92 10.51
N MET A 485 -10.68 4.77 11.72
CA MET A 485 -9.92 5.04 12.94
C MET A 485 -9.73 3.75 13.71
N GLU A 486 -8.51 3.54 14.21
CA GLU A 486 -8.16 2.42 15.07
C GLU A 486 -7.30 2.91 16.24
N ARG A 487 -7.09 2.02 17.21
CA ARG A 487 -6.04 2.16 18.21
C ARG A 487 -5.04 1.05 18.01
N ASP A 488 -3.76 1.39 18.05
CA ASP A 488 -2.73 0.37 18.08
C ASP A 488 -2.70 -0.35 19.46
N PRO A 489 -1.94 -1.44 19.60
CA PRO A 489 -1.83 -2.16 20.87
C PRO A 489 -1.25 -1.35 22.03
N LEU A 490 -0.61 -0.20 21.76
CA LEU A 490 -0.07 0.74 22.75
C LEU A 490 -1.10 1.85 23.10
N GLY A 491 -2.26 1.87 22.46
CA GLY A 491 -3.31 2.86 22.65
C GLY A 491 -3.18 4.11 21.77
N GLN A 492 -2.17 4.18 20.91
CA GLN A 492 -1.97 5.28 19.97
C GLN A 492 -3.12 5.30 18.95
N SER A 493 -3.70 6.48 18.73
CA SER A 493 -4.75 6.64 17.72
C SER A 493 -4.16 6.62 16.32
N LEU A 494 -4.70 5.75 15.46
CA LEU A 494 -4.34 5.59 14.06
C LEU A 494 -5.46 6.09 13.15
N LEU A 495 -5.12 6.94 12.18
CA LEU A 495 -6.03 7.42 11.15
C LEU A 495 -5.64 6.86 9.79
N PHE A 496 -6.50 6.01 9.25
CA PHE A 496 -6.36 5.45 7.91
C PHE A 496 -7.16 6.30 6.91
N ILE A 497 -6.50 6.65 5.81
CA ILE A 497 -7.06 7.43 4.68
C ILE A 497 -6.99 6.56 3.42
N GLY A 498 -7.92 6.76 2.50
CA GLY A 498 -8.16 5.90 1.34
C GLY A 498 -6.95 5.79 0.42
N GLN A 499 -6.61 4.58 -0.03
CA GLN A 499 -5.52 4.37 -0.98
C GLN A 499 -5.82 5.04 -2.32
N ARG A 500 -4.93 5.95 -2.76
CA ARG A 500 -5.06 6.56 -4.10
C ARG A 500 -4.98 5.51 -5.21
N PRO A 501 -5.68 5.75 -6.34
CA PRO A 501 -5.56 4.94 -7.54
C PRO A 501 -4.09 4.71 -7.96
N THR A 502 -3.75 3.47 -8.29
CA THR A 502 -2.39 3.10 -8.73
C THR A 502 -2.05 3.56 -10.16
N ASP A 503 -3.06 3.97 -10.92
CA ASP A 503 -2.92 4.56 -12.26
C ASP A 503 -2.54 6.05 -12.22
N GLY A 504 -2.44 6.64 -11.03
CA GLY A 504 -2.11 8.05 -10.81
C GLY A 504 -3.31 9.00 -10.95
N SER A 505 -4.52 8.49 -11.16
CA SER A 505 -5.73 9.32 -11.19
C SER A 505 -6.15 9.78 -9.79
N SER A 506 -6.94 10.86 -9.74
CA SER A 506 -7.57 11.32 -8.49
C SER A 506 -8.90 10.59 -8.26
N PRO A 507 -9.30 10.34 -6.99
CA PRO A 507 -10.62 9.87 -6.61
C PRO A 507 -11.63 11.04 -6.67
N ASP A 508 -11.80 11.61 -7.86
CA ASP A 508 -12.59 12.82 -8.11
C ASP A 508 -14.07 12.56 -8.41
N THR A 509 -14.47 11.28 -8.40
CA THR A 509 -15.86 10.85 -8.52
C THR A 509 -16.20 9.79 -7.45
N PRO A 510 -17.48 9.59 -7.11
CA PRO A 510 -17.91 8.56 -6.16
C PRO A 510 -17.47 7.14 -6.56
N GLU A 511 -17.41 6.85 -7.86
CA GLU A 511 -17.05 5.55 -8.40
C GLU A 511 -15.59 5.22 -8.11
N LYS A 512 -14.71 6.23 -8.24
CA LYS A 512 -13.27 6.16 -7.98
C LYS A 512 -12.91 6.24 -6.49
N ARG A 513 -13.89 6.30 -5.59
CA ARG A 513 -13.64 6.31 -4.14
C ARG A 513 -12.75 5.11 -3.76
N PRO A 514 -11.69 5.32 -2.96
CA PRO A 514 -10.80 4.24 -2.51
C PRO A 514 -11.54 3.08 -1.85
N THR A 515 -11.03 1.86 -2.06
CA THR A 515 -11.56 0.62 -1.47
C THR A 515 -10.60 -0.04 -0.48
N SER A 516 -9.56 0.68 -0.09
CA SER A 516 -8.49 0.24 0.82
C SER A 516 -7.81 1.46 1.41
N TYR A 517 -6.79 1.25 2.26
CA TYR A 517 -6.16 2.32 3.01
C TYR A 517 -4.67 2.45 2.72
N GLN A 518 -4.17 3.68 2.83
CA GLN A 518 -2.75 4.00 2.84
C GLN A 518 -2.11 3.66 4.20
N ALA A 519 -0.81 3.92 4.33
CA ALA A 519 -0.16 3.95 5.63
C ALA A 519 -0.94 4.86 6.60
N PRO A 520 -1.13 4.46 7.87
CA PRO A 520 -1.87 5.26 8.83
C PRO A 520 -1.08 6.48 9.27
N LEU A 521 -1.79 7.54 9.63
CA LEU A 521 -1.27 8.65 10.40
C LEU A 521 -1.46 8.39 11.89
N VAL A 522 -0.60 8.98 12.73
CA VAL A 522 -0.71 8.95 14.19
C VAL A 522 -1.18 10.30 14.70
N LEU A 523 -2.05 10.30 15.71
CA LEU A 523 -2.44 11.54 16.40
C LEU A 523 -1.24 12.09 17.17
N CYS A 524 -0.87 13.34 16.89
CA CYS A 524 0.12 14.06 17.69
C CYS A 524 -0.55 14.56 18.97
N ASP A 525 -0.27 13.89 20.08
CA ASP A 525 -0.51 14.50 21.38
C ASP A 525 0.65 15.46 21.65
N SER A 526 0.35 16.70 22.06
CA SER A 526 1.35 17.52 22.75
C SER A 526 1.68 16.79 24.04
N VAL A 527 2.70 15.92 24.02
CA VAL A 527 3.23 15.34 25.25
C VAL A 527 3.80 16.52 26.03
N THR A 528 3.01 17.07 26.95
CA THR A 528 3.54 17.69 28.15
C THR A 528 4.29 16.58 28.84
N TRP A 529 5.58 16.47 28.53
CA TRP A 529 6.51 15.78 29.38
C TRP A 529 6.57 16.60 30.66
N ASP A 530 5.60 16.39 31.55
CA ASP A 530 5.74 16.75 32.95
C ASP A 530 6.83 15.85 33.53
N PHE A 531 8.08 16.13 33.16
CA PHE A 531 9.18 15.96 34.08
C PHE A 531 8.92 16.97 35.20
N SER A 532 8.02 16.63 36.12
CA SER A 532 8.11 17.17 37.46
C SER A 532 9.40 16.59 38.04
N PRO A 533 10.46 17.39 38.25
CA PRO A 533 11.54 16.91 39.09
C PRO A 533 10.93 16.83 40.48
N GLN A 534 10.91 15.62 41.05
CA GLN A 534 10.69 15.46 42.48
C GLN A 534 11.83 16.15 43.23
N HIS A 535 11.74 17.48 43.37
CA HIS A 535 12.36 18.20 44.47
C HIS A 535 11.39 18.12 45.63
N GLY A 536 11.56 17.08 46.44
CA GLY A 536 11.06 17.09 47.81
C GLY A 536 11.82 18.16 48.60
N ALA A 537 11.39 19.41 48.49
CA ALA A 537 11.75 20.49 49.38
C ALA A 537 10.47 21.00 50.04
N ARG A 538 10.22 20.43 51.22
CA ARG A 538 9.22 20.83 52.19
C ARG A 538 9.40 22.32 52.53
N LEU A 539 8.57 23.21 51.97
CA LEU A 539 8.38 24.55 52.50
C LEU A 539 6.90 24.93 52.51
N GLN A 540 6.51 25.45 53.66
CA GLN A 540 5.15 25.59 54.17
C GLN A 540 4.43 26.78 53.51
N THR A 541 3.14 26.62 53.24
CA THR A 541 2.21 27.70 52.91
C THR A 541 2.05 28.66 54.09
N PRO A 542 2.13 29.99 53.91
CA PRO A 542 1.69 30.94 54.92
C PRO A 542 0.19 31.20 54.74
N VAL A 543 -0.60 30.86 55.76
CA VAL A 543 -1.98 31.33 55.90
C VAL A 543 -1.99 32.52 56.86
N ARG A 544 -2.37 33.70 56.36
CA ARG A 544 -2.82 34.87 57.13
C ARG A 544 -4.35 34.84 57.09
N GLY A 545 -5.12 35.03 58.16
CA GLY A 545 -4.83 35.28 59.57
C GLY A 545 -6.14 35.27 60.37
N GLY A 546 -6.03 35.29 61.71
CA GLY A 546 -7.16 35.46 62.63
C GLY A 546 -7.02 34.70 63.95
N THR A 547 -6.29 35.28 64.90
CA THR A 547 -6.27 34.95 66.36
C THR A 547 -7.44 35.65 67.11
N PRO A 548 -7.76 35.40 68.41
CA PRO A 548 -7.00 34.67 69.46
C PRO A 548 -7.77 33.76 70.49
N CYS A 549 -7.04 32.74 71.02
CA CYS A 549 -6.91 32.29 72.44
C CYS A 549 -8.09 31.66 73.27
N PRO A 550 -7.84 30.97 74.42
CA PRO A 550 -7.01 29.76 74.63
C PRO A 550 -7.64 28.72 75.64
N HIS A 551 -6.85 27.70 76.04
CA HIS A 551 -6.99 26.71 77.13
C HIS A 551 -7.69 25.37 76.78
N VAL A 552 -7.30 24.16 77.23
CA VAL A 552 -6.21 23.55 78.03
C VAL A 552 -6.26 22.02 77.72
N ALA A 553 -5.14 21.31 77.84
CA ALA A 553 -4.93 19.84 77.70
C ALA A 553 -5.80 18.98 78.66
N PRO A 554 -5.79 17.61 78.69
CA PRO A 554 -4.79 16.67 78.12
C PRO A 554 -5.31 15.32 77.53
N LEU A 555 -4.34 14.57 76.97
CA LEU A 555 -4.24 13.12 76.68
C LEU A 555 -4.64 12.19 77.86
N PRO A 556 -4.57 10.83 77.78
CA PRO A 556 -4.50 9.86 76.65
C PRO A 556 -5.48 8.66 76.86
N VAL A 557 -5.41 7.59 76.06
CA VAL A 557 -5.12 6.20 76.53
C VAL A 557 -5.19 5.19 75.37
N LEU A 558 -4.13 4.39 75.33
CA LEU A 558 -3.81 3.22 74.53
C LEU A 558 -4.81 2.07 74.74
N LEU A 559 -4.98 1.16 73.78
CA LEU A 559 -4.88 -0.28 74.03
C LEU A 559 -4.77 -1.09 72.73
N LEU A 560 -3.61 -1.73 72.59
CA LEU A 560 -3.31 -2.84 71.68
C LEU A 560 -3.97 -4.13 72.18
N VAL A 561 -4.55 -4.93 71.28
CA VAL A 561 -4.41 -6.40 71.33
C VAL A 561 -4.27 -6.93 69.90
N LEU A 562 -3.19 -7.66 69.69
CA LEU A 562 -2.82 -8.38 68.48
C LEU A 562 -2.96 -9.90 68.74
N ARG A 563 -3.12 -10.65 67.63
CA ARG A 563 -2.75 -12.07 67.38
C ARG A 563 -3.82 -13.17 67.57
N PRO A 564 -3.65 -14.37 66.95
CA PRO A 564 -3.11 -14.66 65.60
C PRO A 564 -3.78 -15.86 64.86
N ALA A 565 -3.31 -16.05 63.63
CA ALA A 565 -3.27 -17.22 62.71
C ALA A 565 -3.51 -18.66 63.22
N PHE A 566 -4.03 -19.55 62.34
CA PHE A 566 -3.25 -20.61 61.62
C PHE A 566 -4.15 -21.54 60.73
N PHE A 567 -3.69 -21.73 59.48
CA PHE A 567 -3.64 -22.92 58.59
C PHE A 567 -4.78 -23.97 58.40
N GLN A 568 -5.11 -24.16 57.09
CA GLN A 568 -5.29 -25.38 56.26
C GLN A 568 -6.11 -26.60 56.73
N TRP A 569 -7.08 -27.03 55.91
CA TRP A 569 -7.08 -28.32 55.18
C TRP A 569 -8.24 -28.44 54.16
N LEU A 570 -7.95 -29.21 53.09
CA LEU A 570 -8.74 -29.64 51.91
C LEU A 570 -8.94 -28.67 50.74
#